data_AF-A0A2R5G1G1-F1
#
_entry.id   AF-A0A2R5G1G1-F1
#
_cell.length_a   1.000
_cell.length_b   1.000
_cell.length_c   1.000
_cell.angle_alpha   90.00
_cell.angle_beta   90.00
_cell.angle_gamma   90.00
#
_symmetry.space_group_name_H-M   'P 1'
#
loop_
_entity.id
_entity.type
_entity.pdbx_description
1 polymer ?
#
loop_
_entity_poly.entity_id
_entity_poly.type
_entity_poly.pdbx_seq_one_letter_code
_entity_poly.pdbx_strand_id
1 'polypeptide(L)'
;MLNLGAVGRGATLLAGVLVVLVGLVHLFKILEETCTETPAMAAGTSSYECIGPSLRWNTDQAESPVADVNGQWRNVFTFVPDPFLLHWSPLILGLATISIHFAEPGWIIEAIAHTWFRLFLWLIFVALYGSFGYAGNMGIIVGFFLVFIAALALLIEVLFRNGQSPSTRMTLRAPDRLSECTPSPVTQVFSSIVIYGMPLVGFLTVILGVIVVIDRLPTICEDGYPLTNFESQLSCVGPGLIWIERTDTDVTVLDTTYSINTLVGSDDWGSFFSLRPSVFFDLLTPLLMGIISMLASLTSNVDSIMASWTLLSYWLLAQALFGNFGYGGNYGVVLGFLSSILSFCAGVVTWSKNPPTDKRARNSQSELSLSMPSCCAGSCCIRSSPSAATPAQSKA
;
A
#
# COMPACT_ATOMS: atom_id res chain seq x y z
N MET A 1 25.42 -10.07 -20.71
CA MET A 1 24.07 -10.25 -20.13
C MET A 1 23.66 -8.93 -19.52
N LEU A 2 22.48 -8.40 -19.87
CA LEU A 2 21.97 -7.15 -19.32
C LEU A 2 21.82 -7.30 -17.80
N ASN A 3 22.34 -6.37 -17.00
CA ASN A 3 22.16 -6.40 -15.55
C ASN A 3 20.73 -5.96 -15.20
N LEU A 4 19.78 -6.89 -15.31
CA LEU A 4 18.35 -6.65 -15.17
C LEU A 4 18.00 -6.01 -13.82
N GLY A 5 18.73 -6.37 -12.75
CA GLY A 5 18.56 -5.74 -11.43
C GLY A 5 19.01 -4.28 -11.39
N ALA A 6 20.09 -3.91 -12.09
CA ALA A 6 20.50 -2.51 -12.19
C ALA A 6 19.49 -1.68 -13.01
N VAL A 7 18.98 -2.25 -14.10
CA VAL A 7 17.92 -1.62 -14.91
C VAL A 7 16.64 -1.44 -14.09
N GLY A 8 16.21 -2.48 -13.37
CA GLY A 8 15.05 -2.42 -12.48
C GLY A 8 15.18 -1.30 -11.44
N ARG A 9 16.32 -1.22 -10.74
CA ARG A 9 16.56 -0.15 -9.74
C ARG A 9 16.56 1.25 -10.34
N GLY A 10 17.19 1.42 -11.50
CA GLY A 10 17.20 2.72 -12.19
C GLY A 10 15.80 3.14 -12.63
N ALA A 11 15.01 2.19 -13.15
CA ALA A 11 13.64 2.45 -13.59
C ALA A 11 12.70 2.77 -12.43
N THR A 12 12.83 2.10 -11.27
CA THR A 12 12.03 2.41 -10.08
C THR A 12 12.39 3.75 -9.46
N LEU A 13 13.67 4.14 -9.46
CA LEU A 13 14.09 5.46 -9.01
C LEU A 13 13.49 6.55 -9.91
N LEU A 14 13.57 6.37 -11.23
CA LEU A 14 12.93 7.28 -12.19
C LEU A 14 11.43 7.38 -11.96
N ALA A 15 10.75 6.24 -11.72
CA ALA A 15 9.33 6.22 -11.41
C ALA A 15 9.01 7.04 -10.14
N GLY A 16 9.81 6.92 -9.08
CA GLY A 16 9.66 7.73 -7.87
C GLY A 16 9.81 9.24 -8.14
N VAL A 17 10.78 9.65 -8.97
CA VAL A 17 10.96 11.06 -9.38
C VAL A 17 9.76 11.57 -10.17
N LEU A 18 9.22 10.78 -11.12
CA LEU A 18 8.05 11.17 -11.89
C LEU A 18 6.81 11.34 -11.01
N VAL A 19 6.63 10.50 -9.99
CA VAL A 19 5.53 10.63 -9.02
C VAL A 19 5.67 11.88 -8.15
N VAL A 20 6.90 12.24 -7.74
CA VAL A 20 7.16 13.53 -7.08
C VAL A 20 6.75 14.70 -7.96
N LEU A 21 7.07 14.66 -9.26
CA LEU A 21 6.65 15.70 -10.21
C LEU A 21 5.13 15.77 -10.35
N VAL A 22 4.43 14.63 -10.41
CA VAL A 22 2.95 14.58 -10.38
C VAL A 22 2.41 15.27 -9.13
N GLY A 23 2.98 14.99 -7.95
CA GLY A 23 2.58 15.62 -6.69
C GLY A 23 2.83 17.13 -6.65
N LEU A 24 3.97 17.59 -7.16
CA LEU A 24 4.27 19.03 -7.26
C LEU A 24 3.30 19.74 -8.20
N VAL A 25 3.05 19.18 -9.40
CA VAL A 25 2.09 19.76 -10.36
C VAL A 25 0.68 19.80 -9.77
N HIS A 26 0.26 18.73 -9.09
CA HIS A 26 -1.02 18.67 -8.41
C HIS A 26 -1.16 19.78 -7.35
N LEU A 27 -0.16 19.94 -6.47
CA LEU A 27 -0.15 20.97 -5.44
C LEU A 27 -0.14 22.38 -6.03
N PHE A 28 0.68 22.64 -7.06
CA PHE A 28 0.73 23.96 -7.69
C PHE A 28 -0.59 24.33 -8.34
N LYS A 29 -1.26 23.37 -9.00
CA LYS A 29 -2.57 23.62 -9.61
C LYS A 29 -3.62 24.02 -8.56
N ILE A 30 -3.69 23.30 -7.43
CA ILE A 30 -4.62 23.65 -6.34
C ILE A 30 -4.32 25.04 -5.77
N LEU A 31 -3.04 25.39 -5.66
CA LEU A 31 -2.62 26.69 -5.16
C LEU A 31 -2.93 27.82 -6.16
N GLU A 32 -2.82 27.58 -7.48
CA GLU A 32 -3.10 28.58 -8.53
C GLU A 32 -4.58 28.97 -8.60
N GLU A 33 -5.49 28.04 -8.34
CA GLU A 33 -6.95 28.27 -8.36
C GLU A 33 -7.41 29.26 -7.27
N THR A 34 -6.54 29.63 -6.32
CA THR A 34 -6.92 30.46 -5.17
C THR A 34 -7.15 31.94 -5.53
N CYS A 35 -6.45 32.50 -6.53
CA CYS A 35 -6.60 33.93 -6.90
C CYS A 35 -7.38 34.18 -8.20
N THR A 36 -7.59 33.17 -9.05
CA THR A 36 -8.19 33.35 -10.38
C THR A 36 -9.72 33.40 -10.39
N GLU A 37 -10.41 32.96 -9.33
CA GLU A 37 -11.85 32.63 -9.40
C GLU A 37 -12.81 33.61 -8.71
N THR A 38 -12.43 34.85 -8.40
CA THR A 38 -13.42 35.81 -7.85
C THR A 38 -13.81 36.88 -8.87
N PRO A 39 -15.05 36.83 -9.41
CA PRO A 39 -15.64 37.90 -10.24
C PRO A 39 -15.56 39.29 -9.58
N ALA A 40 -15.52 39.32 -8.24
CA ALA A 40 -15.34 40.54 -7.45
C ALA A 40 -13.97 41.22 -7.66
N MET A 41 -12.91 40.46 -7.99
CA MET A 41 -11.61 41.03 -8.37
C MET A 41 -11.61 41.56 -9.80
N ALA A 42 -12.27 40.87 -10.74
CA ALA A 42 -12.41 41.36 -12.11
C ALA A 42 -13.21 42.68 -12.18
N ALA A 43 -14.14 42.89 -11.25
CA ALA A 43 -14.91 44.14 -11.13
C ALA A 43 -14.15 45.29 -10.45
N GLY A 44 -12.93 45.06 -9.93
CA GLY A 44 -12.12 46.10 -9.26
C GLY A 44 -12.70 46.62 -7.95
N THR A 45 -13.68 45.91 -7.36
CA THR A 45 -14.40 46.33 -6.15
C THR A 45 -13.95 45.61 -4.88
N SER A 46 -13.02 44.65 -4.96
CA SER A 46 -12.57 43.88 -3.80
C SER A 46 -11.39 44.53 -3.07
N SER A 47 -11.44 44.52 -1.73
CA SER A 47 -10.43 44.93 -0.75
C SER A 47 -9.14 44.10 -0.74
N TYR A 48 -8.96 43.17 -1.69
CA TYR A 48 -7.91 42.16 -1.68
C TYR A 48 -6.92 42.33 -2.83
N GLU A 49 -5.62 42.25 -2.51
CA GLU A 49 -4.51 42.14 -3.46
C GLU A 49 -3.99 40.70 -3.48
N CYS A 50 -3.65 40.16 -4.64
CA CYS A 50 -3.05 38.83 -4.74
C CYS A 50 -1.52 38.91 -4.74
N ILE A 51 -0.89 38.21 -3.79
CA ILE A 51 0.55 38.01 -3.74
C ILE A 51 0.87 36.72 -4.50
N GLY A 52 1.15 36.86 -5.79
CA GLY A 52 1.29 35.73 -6.71
C GLY A 52 -0.06 35.03 -6.96
N PRO A 53 -0.06 33.79 -7.50
CA PRO A 53 -1.28 33.10 -7.89
C PRO A 53 -2.05 32.46 -6.73
N SER A 54 -1.47 32.40 -5.52
CA SER A 54 -1.96 31.50 -4.48
C SER A 54 -2.32 32.15 -3.14
N LEU A 55 -2.06 33.45 -2.96
CA LEU A 55 -2.21 34.09 -1.65
C LEU A 55 -2.94 35.41 -1.77
N ARG A 56 -4.06 35.53 -1.05
CA ARG A 56 -4.85 36.75 -0.95
C ARG A 56 -4.36 37.56 0.24
N TRP A 57 -4.20 38.86 0.02
CA TRP A 57 -3.73 39.82 1.00
C TRP A 57 -4.78 40.91 1.16
N ASN A 58 -5.23 41.14 2.41
CA ASN A 58 -6.19 42.21 2.68
C ASN A 58 -5.47 43.55 2.68
N THR A 59 -5.90 44.45 1.81
CA THR A 59 -5.34 45.81 1.68
C THR A 59 -6.22 46.87 2.34
N ASP A 60 -7.47 46.52 2.66
CA ASP A 60 -8.41 47.46 3.25
C ASP A 60 -8.29 47.47 4.79
N GLN A 61 -8.16 48.67 5.34
CA GLN A 61 -8.08 48.88 6.79
C GLN A 61 -9.46 48.74 7.48
N ALA A 62 -10.55 48.80 6.70
CA ALA A 62 -11.90 48.68 7.22
C ALA A 62 -12.28 47.23 7.59
N GLU A 63 -11.63 46.24 6.97
CA GLU A 63 -11.81 44.84 7.31
C GLU A 63 -10.86 44.39 8.43
N SER A 64 -11.27 43.36 9.18
CA SER A 64 -10.47 42.85 10.28
C SER A 64 -9.17 42.23 9.76
N PRO A 65 -7.98 42.62 10.28
CA PRO A 65 -6.70 42.03 9.86
C PRO A 65 -6.55 40.55 10.23
N VAL A 66 -7.50 40.00 10.99
CA VAL A 66 -7.57 38.57 11.36
C VAL A 66 -8.61 37.79 10.56
N ALA A 67 -9.26 38.40 9.57
CA ALA A 67 -10.20 37.71 8.70
C ALA A 67 -9.49 36.62 7.87
N ASP A 68 -10.06 35.41 7.85
CA ASP A 68 -9.52 34.31 7.07
C ASP A 68 -9.92 34.43 5.59
N VAL A 69 -9.10 35.14 4.82
CA VAL A 69 -9.27 35.31 3.38
C VAL A 69 -8.55 34.23 2.57
N ASN A 70 -7.81 33.33 3.23
CA ASN A 70 -6.93 32.32 2.63
C ASN A 70 -7.40 30.89 2.95
N GLY A 71 -8.71 30.67 3.07
CA GLY A 71 -9.29 29.39 3.46
C GLY A 71 -8.84 28.21 2.58
N GLN A 72 -8.72 28.41 1.26
CA GLN A 72 -8.22 27.39 0.33
C GLN A 72 -6.73 27.07 0.54
N TRP A 73 -5.89 28.09 0.69
CA TRP A 73 -4.47 27.92 1.00
C TRP A 73 -4.29 27.12 2.31
N ARG A 74 -5.06 27.47 3.35
CA ARG A 74 -5.08 26.73 4.62
C ARG A 74 -5.56 25.28 4.45
N ASN A 75 -6.49 25.03 3.51
CA ASN A 75 -6.96 23.68 3.22
C ASN A 75 -5.87 22.79 2.60
N VAL A 76 -4.90 23.36 1.87
CA VAL A 76 -3.71 22.63 1.39
C VAL A 76 -2.75 22.34 2.54
N PHE A 77 -2.53 23.31 3.44
CA PHE A 77 -1.65 23.21 4.61
C PHE A 77 -2.43 22.90 5.90
N THR A 78 -3.18 21.80 5.87
CA THR A 78 -4.03 21.37 6.98
C THR A 78 -3.53 20.07 7.61
N PHE A 79 -3.87 19.87 8.88
CA PHE A 79 -3.71 18.58 9.55
C PHE A 79 -5.01 17.75 9.56
N VAL A 80 -6.09 18.24 8.94
CA VAL A 80 -7.28 17.43 8.74
C VAL A 80 -6.92 16.28 7.80
N PRO A 81 -7.06 15.00 8.20
CA PRO A 81 -6.50 13.87 7.48
C PRO A 81 -6.96 13.77 6.03
N ASP A 82 -8.25 13.99 5.77
CA ASP A 82 -8.84 13.82 4.44
C ASP A 82 -8.24 14.75 3.38
N PRO A 83 -8.26 16.10 3.53
CA PRO A 83 -7.60 17.01 2.59
C PRO A 83 -6.08 16.86 2.61
N PHE A 84 -5.46 16.58 3.75
CA PHE A 84 -4.01 16.36 3.80
C PHE A 84 -3.59 15.19 2.91
N LEU A 85 -4.22 14.03 3.09
CA LEU A 85 -3.96 12.86 2.26
C LEU A 85 -4.36 13.12 0.82
N LEU A 86 -5.47 13.79 0.55
CA LEU A 86 -5.84 14.12 -0.82
C LEU A 86 -4.75 14.94 -1.52
N HIS A 87 -4.24 16.00 -0.90
CA HIS A 87 -3.31 16.91 -1.56
C HIS A 87 -1.85 16.41 -1.59
N TRP A 88 -1.41 15.71 -0.54
CA TRP A 88 0.00 15.37 -0.35
C TRP A 88 0.37 13.93 -0.72
N SER A 89 -0.61 13.03 -0.92
CA SER A 89 -0.33 11.61 -1.17
C SER A 89 0.63 11.36 -2.32
N PRO A 90 0.47 11.95 -3.52
CA PRO A 90 1.40 11.73 -4.62
C PRO A 90 2.84 12.09 -4.25
N LEU A 91 3.03 13.26 -3.60
CA LEU A 91 4.35 13.72 -3.22
C LEU A 91 4.98 12.79 -2.17
N ILE A 92 4.22 12.42 -1.13
CA ILE A 92 4.68 11.53 -0.07
C ILE A 92 5.02 10.14 -0.62
N LEU A 93 4.18 9.58 -1.48
CA LEU A 93 4.39 8.27 -2.10
C LEU A 93 5.57 8.27 -3.09
N GLY A 94 5.77 9.35 -3.83
CA GLY A 94 6.94 9.55 -4.67
C GLY A 94 8.23 9.60 -3.84
N LEU A 95 8.25 10.39 -2.77
CA LEU A 95 9.38 10.49 -1.85
C LEU A 95 9.67 9.15 -1.14
N ALA A 96 8.64 8.42 -0.71
CA ALA A 96 8.77 7.09 -0.15
C ALA A 96 9.33 6.08 -1.19
N THR A 97 8.94 6.21 -2.46
CA THR A 97 9.49 5.39 -3.55
C THR A 97 10.94 5.74 -3.86
N ILE A 98 11.35 7.00 -3.72
CA ILE A 98 12.77 7.38 -3.84
C ILE A 98 13.56 6.84 -2.63
N SER A 99 12.99 6.92 -1.42
CA SER A 99 13.70 6.56 -0.19
C SER A 99 14.09 5.07 -0.12
N ILE A 100 13.35 4.18 -0.77
CA ILE A 100 13.71 2.75 -0.86
C ILE A 100 15.09 2.50 -1.50
N HIS A 101 15.61 3.47 -2.26
CA HIS A 101 16.89 3.38 -2.94
C HIS A 101 18.08 3.82 -2.09
N PHE A 102 17.85 4.54 -1.00
CA PHE A 102 18.92 4.98 -0.10
C PHE A 102 19.17 3.92 0.96
N ALA A 103 20.38 3.35 0.93
CA ALA A 103 20.73 2.14 1.66
C ALA A 103 21.21 2.39 3.11
N GLU A 104 20.89 3.54 3.70
CA GLU A 104 21.33 3.78 5.08
C GLU A 104 20.54 2.91 6.07
N PRO A 105 21.21 2.21 7.02
CA PRO A 105 20.62 1.19 7.89
C PRO A 105 19.40 1.61 8.73
N GLY A 106 19.01 2.88 8.76
CA GLY A 106 17.88 3.39 9.54
C GLY A 106 16.68 3.93 8.74
N TRP A 107 16.83 4.11 7.42
CA TRP A 107 15.80 4.79 6.60
C TRP A 107 15.06 3.83 5.66
N ILE A 108 15.51 2.58 5.56
CA ILE A 108 14.94 1.61 4.66
C ILE A 108 13.60 1.13 5.21
N ILE A 109 12.55 1.35 4.43
CA ILE A 109 11.25 0.73 4.68
C ILE A 109 11.36 -0.74 4.25
N GLU A 110 11.90 -1.58 5.13
CA GLU A 110 12.13 -3.01 4.84
C GLU A 110 10.84 -3.75 4.44
N ALA A 111 9.70 -3.25 4.91
CA ALA A 111 8.38 -3.72 4.52
C ALA A 111 8.16 -3.62 2.99
N ILE A 112 8.72 -2.61 2.33
CA ILE A 112 8.53 -2.34 0.90
C ILE A 112 9.67 -2.94 0.05
N ALA A 113 10.93 -2.69 0.45
CA ALA A 113 12.07 -2.83 -0.45
C ALA A 113 12.82 -4.16 -0.36
N HIS A 114 12.33 -5.17 0.38
CA HIS A 114 13.09 -6.40 0.65
C HIS A 114 13.12 -7.39 -0.54
N THR A 115 12.05 -7.48 -1.33
CA THR A 115 11.96 -8.40 -2.48
C THR A 115 11.39 -7.67 -3.69
N TRP A 116 11.67 -8.18 -4.89
CA TRP A 116 11.12 -7.58 -6.12
C TRP A 116 9.61 -7.73 -6.18
N PHE A 117 9.06 -8.78 -5.58
CA PHE A 117 7.62 -8.92 -5.43
C PHE A 117 6.98 -7.84 -4.56
N ARG A 118 7.58 -7.51 -3.40
CA ARG A 118 7.10 -6.41 -2.54
C ARG A 118 7.18 -5.07 -3.27
N LEU A 119 8.26 -4.87 -4.03
CA LEU A 119 8.44 -3.69 -4.87
C LEU A 119 7.40 -3.60 -5.99
N PHE A 120 7.05 -4.72 -6.64
CA PHE A 120 5.95 -4.81 -7.61
C PHE A 120 4.64 -4.27 -7.01
N LEU A 121 4.28 -4.75 -5.81
CA LEU A 121 3.02 -4.38 -5.16
C LEU A 121 3.02 -2.93 -4.71
N TRP A 122 4.15 -2.46 -4.21
CA TRP A 122 4.34 -1.05 -3.89
C TRP A 122 4.16 -0.16 -5.12
N LEU A 123 4.74 -0.52 -6.26
CA LEU A 123 4.60 0.28 -7.49
C LEU A 123 3.17 0.26 -8.03
N ILE A 124 2.45 -0.86 -7.91
CA ILE A 124 1.01 -0.90 -8.21
C ILE A 124 0.25 0.03 -7.26
N PHE A 125 0.52 -0.04 -5.96
CA PHE A 125 -0.09 0.84 -4.97
C PHE A 125 0.16 2.33 -5.29
N VAL A 126 1.41 2.71 -5.60
CA VAL A 126 1.75 4.08 -5.97
C VAL A 126 1.11 4.50 -7.30
N ALA A 127 0.97 3.59 -8.27
CA ALA A 127 0.27 3.88 -9.52
C ALA A 127 -1.19 4.26 -9.27
N LEU A 128 -1.88 3.46 -8.44
CA LEU A 128 -3.28 3.66 -8.09
C LEU A 128 -3.47 4.93 -7.24
N TYR A 129 -2.79 5.02 -6.09
CA TYR A 129 -3.06 6.07 -5.07
C TYR A 129 -2.11 7.27 -5.08
N GLY A 130 -1.10 7.25 -5.94
CA GLY A 130 -0.13 8.35 -6.08
C GLY A 130 -0.10 8.95 -7.47
N SER A 131 -0.77 8.35 -8.46
CA SER A 131 -0.66 8.77 -9.86
C SER A 131 -2.00 8.90 -10.58
N PHE A 132 -2.75 7.81 -10.80
CA PHE A 132 -3.94 7.85 -11.69
C PHE A 132 -4.99 8.90 -11.30
N GLY A 133 -5.23 9.08 -10.00
CA GLY A 133 -6.19 10.07 -9.49
C GLY A 133 -5.69 11.51 -9.45
N TYR A 134 -4.45 11.79 -9.88
CA TYR A 134 -3.76 13.05 -9.59
C TYR A 134 -3.19 13.71 -10.86
N ALA A 135 -3.15 15.04 -10.89
CA ALA A 135 -2.61 15.84 -12.01
C ALA A 135 -3.15 15.51 -13.42
N GLY A 136 -4.38 14.97 -13.53
CA GLY A 136 -5.05 14.68 -14.81
C GLY A 136 -4.25 13.72 -15.71
N ASN A 137 -4.11 14.07 -17.00
CA ASN A 137 -3.43 13.23 -17.99
C ASN A 137 -1.99 12.87 -17.62
N MET A 138 -1.27 13.76 -16.93
CA MET A 138 0.10 13.50 -16.49
C MET A 138 0.14 12.33 -15.49
N GLY A 139 -0.75 12.31 -14.51
CA GLY A 139 -0.83 11.20 -13.55
C GLY A 139 -1.26 9.89 -14.19
N ILE A 140 -2.08 9.93 -15.24
CA ILE A 140 -2.43 8.73 -16.02
C ILE A 140 -1.21 8.15 -16.73
N ILE A 141 -0.43 8.99 -17.43
CA ILE A 141 0.78 8.55 -18.14
C ILE A 141 1.81 7.96 -17.16
N VAL A 142 2.06 8.65 -16.03
CA VAL A 142 2.98 8.18 -14.99
C VAL A 142 2.45 6.91 -14.31
N GLY A 143 1.13 6.78 -14.15
CA GLY A 143 0.47 5.60 -13.61
C GLY A 143 0.71 4.35 -14.46
N PHE A 144 0.52 4.45 -15.78
CA PHE A 144 0.85 3.35 -16.69
C PHE A 144 2.34 3.02 -16.72
N PHE A 145 3.20 4.04 -16.66
CA PHE A 145 4.65 3.82 -16.54
C PHE A 145 4.99 3.02 -15.27
N LEU A 146 4.40 3.36 -14.11
CA LEU A 146 4.57 2.60 -12.87
C LEU A 146 4.11 1.15 -13.01
N VAL A 147 2.96 0.89 -13.63
CA VAL A 147 2.45 -0.47 -13.88
C VAL A 147 3.43 -1.27 -14.74
N PHE A 148 4.02 -0.65 -15.77
CA PHE A 148 5.05 -1.28 -16.59
C PHE A 148 6.31 -1.63 -15.78
N ILE A 149 6.78 -0.73 -14.92
CA ILE A 149 7.93 -1.00 -14.04
C ILE A 149 7.59 -2.06 -12.98
N ALA A 150 6.34 -2.09 -12.48
CA ALA A 150 5.85 -3.11 -11.59
C ALA A 150 5.91 -4.49 -12.26
N ALA A 151 5.45 -4.61 -13.52
CA ALA A 151 5.54 -5.84 -14.29
C ALA A 151 7.00 -6.30 -14.49
N LEU A 152 7.93 -5.36 -14.70
CA LEU A 152 9.36 -5.67 -14.75
C LEU A 152 9.89 -6.21 -13.41
N ALA A 153 9.47 -5.62 -12.27
CA ALA A 153 9.83 -6.13 -10.96
C ALA A 153 9.30 -7.55 -10.73
N LEU A 154 8.06 -7.84 -11.13
CA LEU A 154 7.50 -9.19 -11.07
C LEU A 154 8.27 -10.17 -11.96
N LEU A 155 8.65 -9.75 -13.17
CA LEU A 155 9.48 -10.55 -14.08
C LEU A 155 10.84 -10.90 -13.45
N ILE A 156 11.50 -9.93 -12.80
CA ILE A 156 12.76 -10.17 -12.08
C ILE A 156 12.54 -11.20 -10.96
N GLU A 157 11.48 -11.08 -10.16
CA GLU A 157 11.19 -12.06 -9.12
C GLU A 157 11.03 -13.49 -9.69
N VAL A 158 10.24 -13.64 -10.76
CA VAL A 158 9.96 -14.95 -11.37
C VAL A 158 11.22 -15.57 -11.96
N LEU A 159 12.09 -14.78 -12.61
CA LEU A 159 13.32 -15.27 -13.23
C LEU A 159 14.38 -15.69 -12.20
N PHE A 160 14.38 -15.13 -10.99
CA PHE A 160 15.45 -15.33 -10.00
C PHE A 160 15.04 -16.01 -8.68
N ARG A 161 13.92 -16.74 -8.68
CA ARG A 161 13.23 -17.37 -7.53
C ARG A 161 14.08 -18.28 -6.60
N ASN A 162 15.31 -18.66 -6.98
CA ASN A 162 16.18 -19.58 -6.25
C ASN A 162 17.23 -18.88 -5.34
N GLY A 163 16.88 -17.73 -4.74
CA GLY A 163 17.79 -16.99 -3.86
C GLY A 163 18.95 -16.28 -4.56
N GLN A 164 18.90 -16.20 -5.90
CA GLN A 164 19.84 -15.42 -6.71
C GLN A 164 19.25 -14.06 -7.15
N SER A 165 18.08 -13.68 -6.62
CA SER A 165 17.47 -12.40 -6.94
C SER A 165 18.47 -11.27 -6.71
N PRO A 166 18.73 -10.44 -7.73
CA PRO A 166 19.58 -9.28 -7.52
C PRO A 166 18.98 -8.47 -6.39
N SER A 167 19.79 -8.03 -5.43
CA SER A 167 19.26 -7.22 -4.34
C SER A 167 18.49 -6.03 -4.90
N THR A 168 17.25 -5.85 -4.47
CA THR A 168 16.49 -4.60 -4.66
C THR A 168 17.22 -3.44 -3.97
N ARG A 169 17.98 -3.75 -2.93
CA ARG A 169 18.80 -2.82 -2.15
C ARG A 169 20.17 -2.60 -2.81
N MET A 170 20.74 -1.42 -2.62
CA MET A 170 22.19 -1.24 -2.74
C MET A 170 22.87 -1.61 -1.41
N THR A 171 22.95 -2.89 -1.08
CA THR A 171 23.49 -3.33 0.22
C THR A 171 24.97 -3.73 0.17
N LEU A 172 25.76 -3.17 1.09
CA LEU A 172 27.01 -3.74 1.61
C LEU A 172 26.66 -4.84 2.62
N ARG A 173 27.33 -5.99 2.51
CA ARG A 173 26.84 -7.29 2.97
C ARG A 173 27.09 -7.54 4.47
N ALA A 174 26.12 -8.16 5.15
CA ALA A 174 26.32 -8.94 6.38
C ALA A 174 25.48 -10.23 6.31
N PRO A 175 25.92 -11.37 6.91
CA PRO A 175 25.32 -12.68 6.69
C PRO A 175 24.38 -13.18 7.80
N ASP A 176 23.51 -14.10 7.39
CA ASP A 176 22.45 -14.78 8.14
C ASP A 176 22.90 -16.01 8.97
N ARG A 177 22.11 -16.34 10.00
CA ARG A 177 21.33 -17.60 10.19
C ARG A 177 21.28 -18.05 11.65
N LEU A 178 20.10 -18.53 12.07
CA LEU A 178 19.94 -19.48 13.18
C LEU A 178 18.96 -20.60 12.77
N SER A 179 19.23 -21.80 13.27
CA SER A 179 18.63 -23.09 12.91
C SER A 179 17.34 -23.41 13.66
N GLU A 180 16.35 -23.98 12.97
CA GLU A 180 15.06 -24.40 13.52
C GLU A 180 15.06 -25.85 14.08
N CYS A 181 14.26 -26.07 15.13
CA CYS A 181 13.94 -27.37 15.72
C CYS A 181 12.64 -27.96 15.13
N THR A 182 12.54 -29.29 15.08
CA THR A 182 11.39 -30.03 14.50
C THR A 182 10.12 -29.97 15.38
N PRO A 183 8.93 -29.66 14.83
CA PRO A 183 7.67 -29.55 15.56
C PRO A 183 6.97 -30.90 15.83
N SER A 184 5.99 -30.90 16.76
CA SER A 184 5.17 -32.08 17.11
C SER A 184 4.11 -32.43 16.04
N PRO A 185 3.56 -33.66 15.99
CA PRO A 185 2.59 -34.10 14.97
C PRO A 185 1.29 -33.29 14.95
N VAL A 186 0.75 -32.92 16.12
CA VAL A 186 -0.47 -32.10 16.21
C VAL A 186 -0.20 -30.69 15.67
N THR A 187 0.95 -30.12 16.04
CA THR A 187 1.41 -28.83 15.50
C THR A 187 1.55 -28.90 13.98
N GLN A 188 1.97 -30.04 13.42
CA GLN A 188 2.14 -30.24 11.98
C GLN A 188 0.81 -30.24 11.21
N VAL A 189 -0.24 -30.86 11.75
CA VAL A 189 -1.57 -30.86 11.10
C VAL A 189 -2.16 -29.45 11.06
N PHE A 190 -2.21 -28.76 12.20
CA PHE A 190 -2.79 -27.41 12.25
C PHE A 190 -1.95 -26.38 11.50
N SER A 191 -0.62 -26.48 11.54
CA SER A 191 0.24 -25.62 10.72
C SER A 191 0.02 -25.85 9.23
N SER A 192 -0.15 -27.11 8.78
CA SER A 192 -0.48 -27.41 7.39
C SER A 192 -1.81 -26.78 6.97
N ILE A 193 -2.85 -26.91 7.78
CA ILE A 193 -4.16 -26.29 7.52
C ILE A 193 -4.01 -24.77 7.34
N VAL A 194 -3.25 -24.11 8.22
CA VAL A 194 -3.04 -22.65 8.14
C VAL A 194 -2.18 -22.27 6.93
N ILE A 195 -1.08 -23.00 6.68
CA ILE A 195 -0.14 -22.73 5.58
C ILE A 195 -0.84 -22.85 4.22
N TYR A 196 -1.69 -23.85 4.01
CA TYR A 196 -2.42 -24.02 2.75
C TYR A 196 -3.75 -23.25 2.71
N GLY A 197 -4.41 -23.07 3.84
CA GLY A 197 -5.67 -22.34 3.93
C GLY A 197 -5.51 -20.83 3.75
N MET A 198 -4.42 -20.25 4.26
CA MET A 198 -4.17 -18.81 4.18
C MET A 198 -4.03 -18.27 2.75
N PRO A 199 -3.22 -18.84 1.83
CA PRO A 199 -3.16 -18.36 0.45
C PRO A 199 -4.52 -18.45 -0.24
N LEU A 200 -5.28 -19.52 0.03
CA LEU A 200 -6.62 -19.70 -0.52
C LEU A 200 -7.60 -18.63 -0.02
N VAL A 201 -7.66 -18.42 1.29
CA VAL A 201 -8.52 -17.38 1.89
C VAL A 201 -8.07 -15.98 1.45
N GLY A 202 -6.77 -15.71 1.41
CA GLY A 202 -6.22 -14.48 0.86
C GLY A 202 -6.68 -14.24 -0.59
N PHE A 203 -6.51 -15.23 -1.46
CA PHE A 203 -6.94 -15.18 -2.86
C PHE A 203 -8.46 -14.95 -3.00
N LEU A 204 -9.29 -15.66 -2.24
CA LEU A 204 -10.73 -15.48 -2.29
C LEU A 204 -11.17 -14.11 -1.75
N THR A 205 -10.49 -13.58 -0.72
CA THR A 205 -10.72 -12.21 -0.21
C THR A 205 -10.25 -11.16 -1.23
N VAL A 206 -9.21 -11.42 -2.04
CA VAL A 206 -8.87 -10.57 -3.20
C VAL A 206 -10.01 -10.58 -4.22
N ILE A 207 -10.54 -11.74 -4.59
CA ILE A 207 -11.68 -11.83 -5.52
C ILE A 207 -12.88 -11.05 -4.98
N LEU A 208 -13.20 -11.21 -3.69
CA LEU A 208 -14.26 -10.46 -3.03
C LEU A 208 -14.02 -8.95 -3.15
N GLY A 209 -12.79 -8.50 -2.87
CA GLY A 209 -12.40 -7.10 -3.04
C GLY A 209 -12.55 -6.60 -4.47
N VAL A 210 -12.17 -7.40 -5.48
CA VAL A 210 -12.38 -7.05 -6.89
C VAL A 210 -13.87 -6.92 -7.21
N ILE A 211 -14.71 -7.85 -6.74
CA ILE A 211 -16.18 -7.78 -6.94
C ILE A 211 -16.74 -6.51 -6.30
N VAL A 212 -16.36 -6.21 -5.06
CA VAL A 212 -16.81 -5.00 -4.35
C VAL A 212 -16.35 -3.73 -5.07
N VAL A 213 -15.12 -3.69 -5.57
CA VAL A 213 -14.63 -2.57 -6.38
C VAL A 213 -15.47 -2.42 -7.65
N ILE A 214 -15.68 -3.50 -8.40
CA ILE A 214 -16.45 -3.48 -9.66
C ILE A 214 -17.91 -3.06 -9.43
N ASP A 215 -18.58 -3.62 -8.42
CA ASP A 215 -19.97 -3.31 -8.08
C ASP A 215 -20.16 -1.84 -7.65
N ARG A 216 -19.08 -1.23 -7.15
CA ARG A 216 -19.06 0.18 -6.75
C ARG A 216 -18.57 1.11 -7.85
N LEU A 217 -17.96 0.62 -8.94
CA LEU A 217 -17.50 1.49 -10.02
C LEU A 217 -18.71 2.19 -10.64
N PRO A 218 -18.77 3.53 -10.63
CA PRO A 218 -19.85 4.27 -11.26
C PRO A 218 -19.78 4.04 -12.76
N THR A 219 -20.90 3.62 -13.35
CA THR A 219 -21.09 3.54 -14.80
C THR A 219 -21.43 4.93 -15.33
N ILE A 220 -20.44 5.83 -15.30
CA ILE A 220 -20.60 7.26 -15.63
C ILE A 220 -21.21 7.46 -17.03
N CYS A 221 -20.90 6.58 -17.99
CA CYS A 221 -21.37 6.71 -19.37
C CYS A 221 -22.63 5.87 -19.71
N GLU A 222 -23.15 4.99 -18.85
CA GLU A 222 -24.33 4.17 -19.19
C GLU A 222 -25.68 4.82 -18.84
N ASP A 223 -25.74 5.67 -17.81
CA ASP A 223 -27.03 6.17 -17.31
C ASP A 223 -27.61 7.37 -18.09
N GLY A 224 -27.09 7.65 -19.29
CA GLY A 224 -27.76 8.53 -20.24
C GLY A 224 -28.07 9.92 -19.70
N TYR A 225 -27.21 10.48 -18.82
CA TYR A 225 -27.29 11.90 -18.50
C TYR A 225 -27.24 12.65 -19.83
N PRO A 226 -28.32 13.34 -20.24
CA PRO A 226 -28.36 14.01 -21.52
C PRO A 226 -27.37 15.16 -21.46
N LEU A 227 -26.15 14.95 -21.95
CA LEU A 227 -25.14 15.98 -22.23
C LEU A 227 -25.55 16.79 -23.47
N THR A 228 -26.84 17.12 -23.60
CA THR A 228 -27.45 17.69 -24.81
C THR A 228 -26.93 19.09 -25.16
N ASN A 229 -26.09 19.69 -24.31
CA ASN A 229 -25.50 21.01 -24.54
C ASN A 229 -23.97 20.99 -24.74
N PHE A 230 -23.30 19.84 -24.57
CA PHE A 230 -21.82 19.72 -24.68
C PHE A 230 -21.37 18.57 -25.60
N GLU A 231 -22.27 18.11 -26.47
CA GLU A 231 -22.17 16.89 -27.27
C GLU A 231 -20.93 16.82 -28.20
N SER A 232 -20.22 17.93 -28.42
CA SER A 232 -19.06 18.01 -29.33
C SER A 232 -17.67 17.99 -28.67
N GLN A 233 -17.56 17.99 -27.32
CA GLN A 233 -16.25 18.18 -26.65
C GLN A 233 -15.82 17.09 -25.67
N LEU A 234 -16.70 16.15 -25.32
CA LEU A 234 -16.39 15.06 -24.40
C LEU A 234 -16.55 13.72 -25.11
N SER A 235 -15.47 12.95 -25.13
CA SER A 235 -15.48 11.56 -25.60
C SER A 235 -15.40 10.61 -24.41
N CYS A 236 -16.34 9.67 -24.30
CA CYS A 236 -16.20 8.58 -23.33
C CYS A 236 -15.16 7.58 -23.87
N VAL A 237 -14.12 7.31 -23.09
CA VAL A 237 -13.14 6.24 -23.34
C VAL A 237 -13.53 5.07 -22.45
N GLY A 238 -14.51 4.29 -22.91
CA GLY A 238 -15.09 3.18 -22.15
C GLY A 238 -16.14 3.63 -21.12
N PRO A 239 -16.60 2.72 -20.22
CA PRO A 239 -17.75 2.96 -19.36
C PRO A 239 -17.50 3.93 -18.18
N GLY A 240 -16.24 4.23 -17.86
CA GLY A 240 -15.89 5.00 -16.67
C GLY A 240 -14.99 6.22 -16.90
N LEU A 241 -14.44 6.44 -18.10
CA LEU A 241 -13.41 7.47 -18.30
C LEU A 241 -13.88 8.50 -19.30
N ILE A 242 -13.89 9.76 -18.88
CA ILE A 242 -14.21 10.90 -19.75
C ILE A 242 -12.89 11.51 -20.23
N TRP A 243 -12.75 11.63 -21.56
CA TRP A 243 -11.61 12.28 -22.19
C TRP A 243 -12.05 13.57 -22.87
N ILE A 244 -11.45 14.69 -22.44
CA ILE A 244 -11.72 16.00 -23.02
C ILE A 244 -10.86 16.14 -24.28
N GLU A 245 -11.52 16.06 -25.44
CA GLU A 245 -10.84 16.26 -26.71
C GLU A 245 -10.88 17.76 -27.02
N ARG A 246 -9.70 18.41 -26.96
CA ARG A 246 -9.58 19.84 -27.21
C ARG A 246 -9.89 20.13 -28.69
N THR A 247 -11.07 20.65 -28.97
CA THR A 247 -11.43 21.19 -30.29
C THR A 247 -11.32 22.73 -30.26
N ASP A 248 -10.34 23.23 -31.00
CA ASP A 248 -10.10 24.59 -31.51
C ASP A 248 -10.21 25.84 -30.58
N THR A 249 -9.02 26.40 -30.41
CA THR A 249 -8.46 27.68 -29.96
C THR A 249 -9.28 28.95 -29.63
N ASP A 250 -10.60 29.07 -29.79
CA ASP A 250 -11.25 30.40 -29.61
C ASP A 250 -12.56 30.43 -28.83
N VAL A 251 -12.88 29.38 -28.08
CA VAL A 251 -13.95 29.50 -27.06
C VAL A 251 -13.35 30.23 -25.87
N THR A 252 -13.60 31.54 -25.80
CA THR A 252 -13.52 32.31 -24.55
C THR A 252 -14.19 31.48 -23.49
N VAL A 253 -13.39 30.97 -22.54
CA VAL A 253 -13.82 30.17 -21.40
C VAL A 253 -14.95 30.94 -20.74
N LEU A 254 -16.19 30.59 -21.09
CA LEU A 254 -17.36 31.12 -20.42
C LEU A 254 -17.19 30.63 -18.98
N ASP A 255 -17.13 31.61 -18.10
CA ASP A 255 -16.85 31.63 -16.67
C ASP A 255 -17.88 30.84 -15.86
N THR A 256 -18.31 29.69 -16.39
CA THR A 256 -19.07 28.68 -15.69
C THR A 256 -18.08 27.67 -15.14
N THR A 257 -17.39 28.11 -14.08
CA THR A 257 -17.10 27.33 -12.87
C THR A 257 -18.40 26.80 -12.23
N TYR A 258 -19.34 26.29 -13.03
CA TYR A 258 -20.27 25.30 -12.54
C TYR A 258 -19.40 24.07 -12.35
N SER A 259 -18.86 23.95 -11.13
CA SER A 259 -17.81 23.00 -10.83
C SER A 259 -18.18 21.65 -11.42
N ILE A 260 -17.28 21.04 -12.16
CA ILE A 260 -17.48 19.67 -12.65
C ILE A 260 -17.83 18.76 -11.45
N ASN A 261 -17.33 19.11 -10.25
CA ASN A 261 -17.67 18.54 -8.95
C ASN A 261 -19.16 18.66 -8.52
N THR A 262 -19.98 19.48 -9.19
CA THR A 262 -21.43 19.66 -8.94
C THR A 262 -22.33 19.02 -10.00
N LEU A 263 -21.83 18.82 -11.22
CA LEU A 263 -22.58 18.17 -12.32
C LEU A 263 -22.32 16.67 -12.39
N VAL A 264 -21.12 16.25 -12.01
CA VAL A 264 -20.80 14.87 -11.67
C VAL A 264 -20.92 14.80 -10.15
N GLY A 265 -21.91 14.06 -9.62
CA GLY A 265 -22.06 13.87 -8.19
C GLY A 265 -20.73 13.40 -7.58
N SER A 266 -20.53 13.67 -6.29
CA SER A 266 -19.30 13.52 -5.47
C SER A 266 -18.52 12.19 -5.53
N ASP A 267 -18.89 11.27 -6.42
CA ASP A 267 -18.33 9.94 -6.63
C ASP A 267 -17.46 9.93 -7.91
N ASP A 268 -16.63 10.96 -8.07
CA ASP A 268 -15.67 11.07 -9.17
C ASP A 268 -14.69 9.89 -9.19
N TRP A 269 -14.09 9.61 -10.35
CA TRP A 269 -12.99 8.63 -10.48
C TRP A 269 -11.85 8.87 -9.47
N GLY A 270 -11.60 10.12 -9.08
CA GLY A 270 -10.62 10.47 -8.05
C GLY A 270 -10.98 9.95 -6.66
N SER A 271 -12.25 9.69 -6.36
CA SER A 271 -12.70 9.10 -5.10
C SER A 271 -12.26 7.64 -4.95
N PHE A 272 -12.29 6.85 -6.04
CA PHE A 272 -11.85 5.44 -6.07
C PHE A 272 -10.36 5.27 -5.73
N PHE A 273 -9.56 6.27 -6.08
CA PHE A 273 -8.12 6.29 -5.86
C PHE A 273 -7.71 7.24 -4.74
N SER A 274 -8.66 7.65 -3.91
CA SER A 274 -8.41 8.52 -2.77
C SER A 274 -7.89 7.72 -1.58
N LEU A 275 -6.89 8.27 -0.87
CA LEU A 275 -6.49 7.78 0.45
C LEU A 275 -7.40 8.28 1.59
N ARG A 276 -8.55 8.91 1.28
CA ARG A 276 -9.55 9.25 2.30
C ARG A 276 -9.89 7.99 3.09
N PRO A 277 -9.69 7.95 4.42
CA PRO A 277 -9.86 6.74 5.21
C PRO A 277 -11.23 6.08 5.01
N SER A 278 -12.31 6.86 4.92
CA SER A 278 -13.65 6.33 4.67
C SER A 278 -13.73 5.56 3.36
N VAL A 279 -13.29 6.15 2.25
CA VAL A 279 -13.39 5.52 0.92
C VAL A 279 -12.33 4.42 0.76
N PHE A 280 -11.09 4.68 1.20
CA PHE A 280 -9.99 3.75 1.08
C PHE A 280 -10.24 2.48 1.88
N PHE A 281 -10.64 2.60 3.16
CA PHE A 281 -10.93 1.42 3.97
C PHE A 281 -12.26 0.78 3.53
N ASP A 282 -13.31 1.53 3.20
CA ASP A 282 -14.56 0.86 2.81
C ASP A 282 -14.48 0.16 1.45
N LEU A 283 -13.76 0.71 0.48
CA LEU A 283 -13.70 0.08 -0.84
C LEU A 283 -12.64 -1.02 -0.91
N LEU A 284 -11.48 -0.81 -0.29
CA LEU A 284 -10.28 -1.61 -0.57
C LEU A 284 -9.90 -2.54 0.56
N THR A 285 -10.52 -2.45 1.75
CA THR A 285 -10.13 -3.32 2.87
C THR A 285 -10.16 -4.81 2.51
N PRO A 286 -11.20 -5.36 1.85
CA PRO A 286 -11.17 -6.76 1.42
C PRO A 286 -10.00 -7.03 0.47
N LEU A 287 -9.79 -6.17 -0.52
CA LEU A 287 -8.73 -6.33 -1.51
C LEU A 287 -7.34 -6.32 -0.84
N LEU A 288 -7.08 -5.33 0.00
CA LEU A 288 -5.80 -5.13 0.69
C LEU A 288 -5.52 -6.24 1.69
N MET A 289 -6.50 -6.63 2.52
CA MET A 289 -6.31 -7.72 3.47
C MET A 289 -6.10 -9.06 2.75
N GLY A 290 -6.80 -9.28 1.63
CA GLY A 290 -6.61 -10.46 0.79
C GLY A 290 -5.21 -10.52 0.18
N ILE A 291 -4.73 -9.40 -0.38
CA ILE A 291 -3.38 -9.26 -0.92
C ILE A 291 -2.39 -9.56 0.20
N ILE A 292 -2.41 -8.83 1.32
CA ILE A 292 -1.47 -9.01 2.44
C ILE A 292 -1.43 -10.47 2.90
N SER A 293 -2.58 -11.14 3.01
CA SER A 293 -2.64 -12.57 3.34
C SER A 293 -1.99 -13.47 2.30
N MET A 294 -2.23 -13.20 1.01
CA MET A 294 -1.58 -13.91 -0.08
C MET A 294 -0.06 -13.67 -0.07
N LEU A 295 0.40 -12.44 0.15
CA LEU A 295 1.84 -12.09 0.23
C LEU A 295 2.52 -12.79 1.40
N ALA A 296 1.88 -12.74 2.57
CA ALA A 296 2.38 -13.37 3.78
C ALA A 296 2.52 -14.89 3.61
N SER A 297 1.67 -15.51 2.78
CA SER A 297 1.79 -16.94 2.45
C SER A 297 2.81 -17.26 1.34
N LEU A 298 3.07 -16.34 0.39
CA LEU A 298 3.93 -16.58 -0.77
C LEU A 298 5.41 -16.27 -0.51
N THR A 299 5.71 -15.35 0.41
CA THR A 299 7.11 -15.02 0.73
C THR A 299 7.69 -16.12 1.60
N SER A 300 8.66 -16.90 1.12
CA SER A 300 9.32 -17.96 1.92
C SER A 300 10.17 -17.44 3.10
N ASN A 301 10.10 -16.12 3.37
CA ASN A 301 10.82 -15.38 4.41
C ASN A 301 9.82 -14.77 5.40
N VAL A 302 8.87 -15.58 5.88
CA VAL A 302 7.80 -15.14 6.80
C VAL A 302 8.28 -14.98 8.24
N ASP A 303 9.58 -15.00 8.49
CA ASP A 303 10.14 -15.04 9.84
C ASP A 303 9.84 -13.78 10.67
N SER A 304 9.47 -12.65 10.05
CA SER A 304 9.16 -11.41 10.80
C SER A 304 7.67 -11.16 11.06
N ILE A 305 6.79 -11.41 10.08
CA ILE A 305 5.32 -11.23 10.25
C ILE A 305 4.65 -12.50 10.79
N MET A 306 5.20 -13.68 10.48
CA MET A 306 4.82 -14.95 11.12
C MET A 306 5.85 -15.43 12.13
N ALA A 307 6.71 -14.52 12.62
CA ALA A 307 7.56 -14.76 13.79
C ALA A 307 6.75 -15.39 14.95
N SER A 308 5.48 -15.01 15.03
CA SER A 308 4.53 -15.53 16.02
C SER A 308 3.24 -16.01 15.36
N TRP A 309 2.89 -17.27 15.63
CA TRP A 309 1.58 -17.84 15.33
C TRP A 309 0.42 -17.05 15.96
N THR A 310 0.70 -16.28 17.03
CA THR A 310 -0.27 -15.40 17.67
C THR A 310 -0.62 -14.21 16.78
N LEU A 311 0.40 -13.57 16.20
CA LEU A 311 0.20 -12.44 15.30
C LEU A 311 -0.59 -12.86 14.06
N LEU A 312 -0.27 -14.06 13.54
CA LEU A 312 -1.03 -14.65 12.44
C LEU A 312 -2.50 -14.93 12.79
N SER A 313 -2.75 -15.48 13.99
CA SER A 313 -4.12 -15.70 14.47
C SER A 313 -4.92 -14.39 14.54
N TYR A 314 -4.33 -13.33 15.10
CA TYR A 314 -4.98 -12.01 15.15
C TYR A 314 -5.19 -11.40 13.77
N TRP A 315 -4.23 -11.55 12.86
CA TRP A 315 -4.37 -11.07 11.49
C TRP A 315 -5.55 -11.74 10.76
N LEU A 316 -5.65 -13.08 10.84
CA LEU A 316 -6.75 -13.83 10.23
C LEU A 316 -8.11 -13.48 10.86
N LEU A 317 -8.14 -13.18 12.17
CA LEU A 317 -9.34 -12.69 12.84
C LEU A 317 -9.72 -11.28 12.36
N ALA A 318 -8.74 -10.39 12.23
CA ALA A 318 -8.96 -9.05 11.69
C ALA A 318 -9.46 -9.12 10.25
N GLN A 319 -8.89 -10.00 9.40
CA GLN A 319 -9.39 -10.23 8.04
C GLN A 319 -10.82 -10.78 8.04
N ALA A 320 -11.18 -11.66 8.97
CA ALA A 320 -12.55 -12.14 9.10
C ALA A 320 -13.54 -10.97 9.37
N LEU A 321 -13.23 -10.15 10.37
CA LEU A 321 -14.10 -9.07 10.85
C LEU A 321 -14.15 -7.89 9.89
N PHE A 322 -12.98 -7.41 9.45
CA PHE A 322 -12.83 -6.17 8.71
C PHE A 322 -12.59 -6.40 7.21
N GLY A 323 -12.12 -7.57 6.78
CA GLY A 323 -11.91 -7.86 5.36
C GLY A 323 -13.06 -8.59 4.69
N ASN A 324 -13.90 -9.31 5.46
CA ASN A 324 -14.86 -10.25 4.89
C ASN A 324 -16.30 -10.00 5.36
N PHE A 325 -16.61 -10.07 6.67
CA PHE A 325 -18.02 -10.02 7.14
C PHE A 325 -18.78 -8.75 6.72
N GLY A 326 -18.10 -7.61 6.63
CA GLY A 326 -18.69 -6.33 6.25
C GLY A 326 -18.91 -6.12 4.74
N TYR A 327 -18.46 -7.05 3.88
CA TYR A 327 -18.31 -6.78 2.45
C TYR A 327 -18.90 -7.88 1.55
N GLY A 328 -19.49 -7.51 0.40
CA GLY A 328 -19.96 -8.47 -0.62
C GLY A 328 -21.05 -9.46 -0.17
N GLY A 329 -21.85 -9.07 0.84
CA GLY A 329 -23.03 -9.82 1.29
C GLY A 329 -22.73 -11.26 1.71
N ASN A 330 -23.44 -12.23 1.12
CA ASN A 330 -23.31 -13.64 1.48
C ASN A 330 -21.89 -14.20 1.25
N TYR A 331 -21.17 -13.71 0.24
CA TYR A 331 -19.80 -14.15 -0.05
C TYR A 331 -18.84 -13.72 1.06
N GLY A 332 -18.99 -12.49 1.57
CA GLY A 332 -18.24 -12.00 2.72
C GLY A 332 -18.46 -12.82 3.98
N VAL A 333 -19.70 -13.22 4.25
CA VAL A 333 -20.02 -14.07 5.40
C VAL A 333 -19.30 -15.41 5.34
N VAL A 334 -19.35 -16.10 4.19
CA VAL A 334 -18.65 -17.39 4.00
C VAL A 334 -17.14 -17.23 4.20
N LEU A 335 -16.54 -16.19 3.63
CA LEU A 335 -15.10 -15.93 3.77
C LEU A 335 -14.69 -15.52 5.19
N GLY A 336 -15.57 -14.80 5.90
CA GLY A 336 -15.40 -14.47 7.31
C GLY A 336 -15.33 -15.72 8.19
N PHE A 337 -16.20 -16.70 7.95
CA PHE A 337 -16.15 -17.99 8.65
C PHE A 337 -14.87 -18.77 8.36
N LEU A 338 -14.47 -18.88 7.09
CA LEU A 338 -13.23 -19.57 6.72
C LEU A 338 -12.00 -18.93 7.38
N SER A 339 -11.93 -17.60 7.38
CA SER A 339 -10.84 -16.84 8.03
C SER A 339 -10.82 -17.06 9.55
N SER A 340 -12.00 -17.13 10.19
CA SER A 340 -12.13 -17.39 11.62
C SER A 340 -11.67 -18.80 12.00
N ILE A 341 -11.96 -19.82 11.18
CA ILE A 341 -11.47 -21.19 11.37
C ILE A 341 -9.94 -21.23 11.30
N LEU A 342 -9.34 -20.58 10.30
CA LEU A 342 -7.87 -20.51 10.19
C LEU A 342 -7.24 -19.75 11.36
N SER A 343 -7.87 -18.65 11.81
CA SER A 343 -7.44 -17.90 13.00
C SER A 343 -7.41 -18.81 14.24
N PHE A 344 -8.46 -19.63 14.43
CA PHE A 344 -8.53 -20.59 15.53
C PHE A 344 -7.42 -21.65 15.42
N CYS A 345 -7.20 -22.23 14.23
CA CYS A 345 -6.11 -23.19 14.01
C CYS A 345 -4.73 -22.60 14.35
N ALA A 346 -4.46 -21.35 13.96
CA ALA A 346 -3.22 -20.65 14.31
C ALA A 346 -3.09 -20.40 15.83
N GLY A 347 -4.20 -20.12 16.51
CA GLY A 347 -4.28 -20.02 17.97
C GLY A 347 -3.93 -21.35 18.66
N VAL A 348 -4.42 -22.48 18.15
CA VAL A 348 -4.07 -23.82 18.66
C VAL A 348 -2.57 -24.10 18.50
N VAL A 349 -1.97 -23.76 17.36
CA VAL A 349 -0.51 -23.88 17.15
C VAL A 349 0.27 -23.05 18.16
N THR A 350 -0.17 -21.81 18.41
CA THR A 350 0.43 -20.92 19.42
C THR A 350 0.40 -21.55 20.80
N TRP A 351 -0.77 -22.02 21.23
CA TRP A 351 -0.96 -22.62 22.54
C TRP A 351 -0.13 -23.90 22.71
N SER A 352 -0.03 -24.70 21.66
CA SER A 352 0.80 -25.92 21.64
C SER A 352 2.30 -25.64 21.75
N LYS A 353 2.80 -24.56 21.13
CA LYS A 353 4.22 -24.17 21.21
C LYS A 353 4.59 -23.50 22.53
N ASN A 354 3.63 -22.79 23.14
CA ASN A 354 3.81 -22.07 24.40
C ASN A 354 2.77 -22.55 25.42
N PRO A 355 2.83 -23.82 25.87
CA PRO A 355 1.91 -24.29 26.89
C PRO A 355 2.08 -23.38 28.11
N PRO A 356 0.98 -22.93 28.76
CA PRO A 356 1.07 -22.10 29.93
C PRO A 356 1.89 -22.86 30.98
N THR A 357 3.14 -22.43 31.18
CA THR A 357 4.00 -23.06 32.18
C THR A 357 3.31 -22.87 33.51
N ASP A 358 2.90 -23.98 34.12
CA ASP A 358 2.24 -23.97 35.41
C ASP A 358 3.18 -23.34 36.43
N LYS A 359 2.95 -22.06 36.73
CA LYS A 359 3.81 -21.28 37.63
C LYS A 359 3.86 -21.90 39.03
N ARG A 360 2.89 -22.76 39.39
CA ARG A 360 2.90 -23.52 40.65
C ARG A 360 4.02 -24.55 40.73
N ALA A 361 4.47 -25.14 39.62
CA ALA A 361 5.56 -26.13 39.65
C ALA A 361 6.96 -25.50 39.80
N ARG A 362 7.13 -24.22 39.46
CA ARG A 362 8.42 -23.52 39.64
C ARG A 362 8.68 -23.12 41.09
N ASN A 363 7.63 -22.71 41.81
CA ASN A 363 7.80 -22.31 43.21
C ASN A 363 8.15 -23.50 44.11
N SER A 364 7.77 -24.73 43.74
CA SER A 364 8.15 -25.95 44.46
C SER A 364 9.53 -26.51 44.06
N GLN A 365 10.08 -26.15 42.89
CA GLN A 365 11.44 -26.53 42.49
C GLN A 365 12.53 -25.51 42.87
N SER A 366 12.17 -24.24 43.10
CA SER A 366 13.12 -23.24 43.60
C SER A 366 13.57 -23.48 45.05
N GLU A 367 12.82 -24.27 45.83
CA GLU A 367 13.23 -24.65 47.20
C GLU A 367 14.08 -25.93 47.24
N LEU A 368 14.09 -26.75 46.18
CA LEU A 368 14.77 -28.06 46.19
C LEU A 368 16.12 -28.10 45.42
N SER A 369 16.54 -27.00 44.78
CA SER A 369 17.66 -26.99 43.81
C SER A 369 18.91 -26.21 44.24
N LEU A 370 19.05 -25.88 45.53
CA LEU A 370 20.22 -25.17 46.06
C LEU A 370 21.51 -26.02 46.19
N SER A 371 21.60 -27.20 45.57
CA SER A 371 22.77 -28.08 45.76
C SER A 371 23.24 -28.93 44.57
N MET A 372 22.93 -28.60 43.30
CA MET A 372 23.64 -29.24 42.18
C MET A 372 23.98 -28.30 41.01
N PRO A 373 25.21 -28.40 40.45
CA PRO A 373 25.64 -27.64 39.28
C PRO A 373 24.85 -28.06 38.04
N SER A 374 24.31 -27.06 37.36
CA SER A 374 23.43 -27.14 36.20
C SER A 374 24.17 -27.62 34.94
N CYS A 375 24.22 -28.94 34.73
CA CYS A 375 24.35 -29.49 33.39
C CYS A 375 22.98 -29.40 32.70
N CYS A 376 22.91 -28.68 31.57
CA CYS A 376 21.76 -28.59 30.68
C CYS A 376 21.28 -29.98 30.26
N ALA A 377 20.31 -30.53 30.99
CA ALA A 377 19.56 -31.71 30.62
C ALA A 377 18.31 -31.28 29.85
N GLY A 378 18.21 -31.66 28.58
CA GLY A 378 16.96 -31.55 27.84
C GLY A 378 17.10 -31.31 26.34
N SER A 379 17.68 -32.27 25.62
CA SER A 379 17.25 -32.64 24.26
C SER A 379 17.28 -31.58 23.15
N CYS A 380 18.47 -31.23 22.66
CA CYS A 380 18.68 -30.99 21.21
C CYS A 380 20.16 -30.82 20.79
N CYS A 381 21.13 -31.27 21.58
CA CYS A 381 22.50 -31.45 21.07
C CYS A 381 22.60 -32.82 20.39
N ILE A 382 22.03 -32.95 19.18
CA ILE A 382 22.54 -33.96 18.25
C ILE A 382 23.95 -33.48 17.89
N ARG A 383 24.91 -34.03 18.63
CA ARG A 383 26.33 -33.92 18.33
C ARG A 383 26.50 -34.50 16.94
N SER A 384 26.59 -33.64 15.92
CA SER A 384 27.03 -34.06 14.60
C SER A 384 28.40 -34.70 14.78
N SER A 385 28.46 -36.03 14.60
CA SER A 385 29.71 -36.76 14.58
C SER A 385 30.70 -36.04 13.66
N PRO A 386 31.97 -35.83 14.08
CA PRO A 386 32.97 -35.32 13.16
C PRO A 386 33.09 -36.32 12.01
N SER A 387 32.68 -35.87 10.82
CA SER A 387 32.94 -36.56 9.55
C SER A 387 34.41 -36.93 9.50
N ALA A 388 34.64 -38.23 9.25
CA ALA A 388 35.94 -38.83 9.10
C ALA A 388 36.89 -37.99 8.24
N ALA A 389 38.11 -37.81 8.75
CA ALA A 389 39.23 -37.26 8.02
C ALA A 389 39.43 -38.02 6.71
N THR A 390 39.41 -37.29 5.60
CA THR A 390 39.81 -37.80 4.28
C THR A 390 41.31 -38.07 4.29
N PRO A 391 41.80 -39.27 3.93
CA PRO A 391 43.22 -39.56 3.89
C PRO A 391 43.86 -38.86 2.68
N ALA A 392 45.02 -38.26 2.93
CA ALA A 392 45.88 -37.64 1.93
C ALA A 392 46.29 -38.67 0.87
N GLN A 393 45.92 -38.42 -0.39
CA GLN A 393 46.54 -39.08 -1.53
C GLN A 393 47.82 -38.34 -1.91
N SER A 394 48.98 -38.95 -1.63
CA SER A 394 50.25 -38.59 -2.24
C SER A 394 50.21 -38.97 -3.72
N LYS A 395 50.46 -38.01 -4.62
CA LYS A 395 50.86 -38.31 -5.99
C LYS A 395 52.39 -38.23 -6.08
N ALA A 396 52.98 -39.34 -6.51
CA ALA A 396 54.33 -39.42 -7.04
C ALA A 396 54.36 -38.96 -8.50
#